data_AF-M1W1U4-F1
#
_entry.id   AF-M1W1U4-F1
#
_cell.length_a   1.000
_cell.length_b   1.000
_cell.length_c   1.000
_cell.angle_alpha   90.00
_cell.angle_beta   90.00
_cell.angle_gamma   90.00
#
_symmetry.space_group_name_H-M   'P 1'
#
loop_
_entity.id
_entity.type
_entity.pdbx_description
1 polymer ?
#
loop_
_entity_poly.entity_id
_entity_poly.type
_entity_poly.pdbx_seq_one_letter_code
_entity_poly.pdbx_strand_id
1 'polypeptide(L)'
;MGRTANIILGTTLGIITLFSATGVLLIIFSYLAKSQIGNTARDGHEVIRLSLYETFPLAAGFANGGLVLAASVVVLLGVVFAGRRRWLQMGGYLVIVCGVYSLCLGVYLWVMTLKLKRNFFGTYLGLKPSEQALVQESFQCCGYYNATTPAFVTDAFCSSPAAAALIHGCGAGISSYGNLHIGNFFTALFGMVGVDAVLILSIACLLKDRKERERYRHIDEKSGFRTF
;
A
#
# COMPACT_ATOMS: atom_id res chain seq x y z
N MET A 1 -16.98 32.84 15.93
CA MET A 1 -15.91 31.88 16.31
C MET A 1 -16.38 30.41 16.43
N GLY A 2 -17.66 30.11 16.73
CA GLY A 2 -18.14 28.73 16.85
C GLY A 2 -18.26 27.94 15.53
N ARG A 3 -18.65 28.59 14.43
CA ARG A 3 -18.87 27.91 13.13
C ARG A 3 -17.58 27.37 12.49
N THR A 4 -16.50 28.14 12.52
CA THR A 4 -15.18 27.73 11.98
C THR A 4 -14.53 26.62 12.81
N ALA A 5 -14.73 26.61 14.13
CA ALA A 5 -14.30 25.54 15.03
C ALA A 5 -14.89 24.17 14.61
N ASN A 6 -16.20 24.16 14.38
CA ASN A 6 -16.95 22.96 14.03
C ASN A 6 -16.57 22.44 12.65
N ILE A 7 -16.21 23.33 11.72
CA ILE A 7 -15.74 22.95 10.38
C ILE A 7 -14.38 22.25 10.47
N ILE A 8 -13.40 22.83 11.18
CA ILE A 8 -12.05 22.25 11.31
C ILE A 8 -12.10 20.90 12.04
N LEU A 9 -12.95 20.80 13.07
CA LEU A 9 -13.15 19.55 13.79
C LEU A 9 -13.79 18.48 12.90
N GLY A 10 -14.84 18.83 12.16
CA GLY A 10 -15.54 17.92 11.26
C GLY A 10 -14.66 17.44 10.10
N THR A 11 -13.87 18.33 9.50
CA THR A 11 -12.91 17.95 8.44
C THR A 11 -11.83 17.03 8.97
N THR A 12 -11.28 17.32 10.16
CA THR A 12 -10.28 16.47 10.80
C THR A 12 -10.85 15.07 11.09
N LEU A 13 -12.09 14.98 11.59
CA LEU A 13 -12.76 13.69 11.80
C LEU A 13 -12.95 12.91 10.50
N GLY A 14 -13.40 13.56 9.43
CA GLY A 14 -13.53 12.91 8.12
C GLY A 14 -12.21 12.39 7.57
N ILE A 15 -11.12 13.13 7.75
CA ILE A 15 -9.79 12.71 7.30
C ILE A 15 -9.25 11.56 8.18
N ILE A 16 -9.52 11.57 9.50
CA ILE A 16 -9.19 10.44 10.38
C ILE A 16 -9.93 9.17 9.94
N THR A 17 -11.21 9.27 9.53
CA THR A 17 -11.95 8.11 9.02
C THR A 17 -11.39 7.57 7.71
N LEU A 18 -10.91 8.46 6.83
CA LEU A 18 -10.24 8.05 5.59
C LEU A 18 -8.92 7.33 5.90
N PHE A 19 -8.13 7.90 6.82
CA PHE A 19 -6.87 7.32 7.29
C PHE A 19 -7.06 5.96 7.98
N SER A 20 -8.09 5.79 8.81
CA SER A 20 -8.36 4.47 9.39
C SER A 20 -8.81 3.47 8.33
N ALA A 21 -9.62 3.89 7.35
CA ALA A 21 -10.05 3.04 6.25
C ALA A 21 -8.87 2.54 5.41
N THR A 22 -7.86 3.37 5.13
CA THR A 22 -6.65 2.92 4.42
C THR A 22 -5.91 1.84 5.21
N GLY A 23 -5.80 1.99 6.54
CA GLY A 23 -5.22 0.98 7.43
C GLY A 23 -5.97 -0.36 7.41
N VAL A 24 -7.30 -0.32 7.47
CA VAL A 24 -8.16 -1.53 7.36
C VAL A 24 -7.95 -2.22 6.01
N LEU A 25 -8.00 -1.46 4.91
CA LEU A 25 -7.81 -1.99 3.56
C LEU A 25 -6.43 -2.65 3.41
N LEU A 26 -5.38 -2.05 3.98
CA LEU A 26 -4.03 -2.59 3.92
C LEU A 26 -3.91 -3.91 4.70
N ILE A 27 -4.53 -4.02 5.88
CA ILE A 27 -4.59 -5.26 6.65
C ILE A 27 -5.36 -6.34 5.89
N ILE A 28 -6.56 -6.03 5.40
CA ILE A 28 -7.41 -6.97 4.66
C ILE A 28 -6.65 -7.49 3.44
N PHE A 29 -6.06 -6.59 2.65
CA PHE A 29 -5.27 -6.98 1.50
C PHE A 29 -4.09 -7.88 1.88
N SER A 30 -3.31 -7.48 2.89
CA SER A 30 -2.14 -8.25 3.32
C SER A 30 -2.52 -9.66 3.81
N TYR A 31 -3.65 -9.77 4.51
CA TYR A 31 -4.18 -11.05 4.98
C TYR A 31 -4.71 -11.92 3.83
N LEU A 32 -5.58 -11.36 2.97
CA LEU A 32 -6.18 -12.07 1.84
C LEU A 32 -5.13 -12.50 0.81
N ALA A 33 -4.15 -11.64 0.50
CA ALA A 33 -3.06 -12.01 -0.39
C ALA A 33 -2.25 -13.17 0.20
N LYS A 34 -1.95 -13.12 1.51
CA LYS A 34 -1.22 -14.18 2.19
C LYS A 34 -2.00 -15.50 2.24
N SER A 35 -3.32 -15.46 2.42
CA SER A 35 -4.15 -16.68 2.45
C SER A 35 -4.27 -17.36 1.09
N GLN A 36 -3.95 -16.65 0.00
CA GLN A 36 -3.99 -17.20 -1.36
C GLN A 36 -2.67 -17.86 -1.77
N ILE A 37 -1.56 -17.57 -1.07
CA ILE A 37 -0.26 -18.17 -1.35
C ILE A 37 -0.36 -19.70 -1.15
N GLY A 38 0.05 -20.45 -2.17
CA GLY A 38 -0.01 -21.92 -2.17
C GLY A 38 -1.31 -22.53 -2.69
N ASN A 39 -2.29 -21.72 -3.11
CA ASN A 39 -3.47 -22.25 -3.80
C ASN A 39 -3.10 -22.79 -5.19
N THR A 40 -3.76 -23.88 -5.60
CA THR A 40 -3.59 -24.46 -6.93
C THR A 40 -4.11 -23.48 -7.98
N ALA A 41 -3.21 -22.97 -8.83
CA ALA A 41 -3.55 -22.08 -9.93
C ALA A 41 -4.32 -22.82 -11.04
N ARG A 42 -5.31 -22.15 -11.63
CA ARG A 42 -6.10 -22.70 -12.74
C ARG A 42 -5.55 -22.32 -14.11
N ASP A 43 -4.89 -21.17 -14.20
CA ASP A 43 -4.28 -20.65 -15.41
C ASP A 43 -2.90 -20.04 -15.13
N GLY A 44 -2.19 -19.67 -16.19
CA GLY A 44 -0.87 -19.04 -16.11
C GLY A 44 -0.89 -17.66 -15.48
N HIS A 45 -1.97 -16.87 -15.63
CA HIS A 45 -2.07 -15.56 -14.99
C HIS A 45 -2.12 -15.69 -13.46
N GLU A 46 -2.85 -16.67 -12.94
CA GLU A 46 -2.93 -17.00 -11.53
C GLU A 46 -1.60 -17.51 -10.99
N VAL A 47 -0.89 -18.37 -11.72
CA VAL A 47 0.48 -18.81 -11.35
C VAL A 47 1.37 -17.59 -11.11
N ILE A 48 1.40 -16.65 -12.05
CA ILE A 48 2.21 -15.44 -11.94
C ILE A 48 1.74 -14.55 -10.79
N ARG A 49 0.43 -14.35 -10.64
CA ARG A 49 -0.15 -13.53 -9.57
C ARG A 49 0.20 -14.07 -8.17
N LEU A 50 0.06 -15.37 -7.97
CA LEU A 50 0.36 -16.02 -6.70
C LEU A 50 1.86 -15.96 -6.39
N SER A 51 2.70 -16.21 -7.39
CA SER A 51 4.17 -16.09 -7.28
C SER A 51 4.62 -14.66 -6.96
N LEU A 52 3.92 -13.64 -7.49
CA LEU A 52 4.18 -12.24 -7.16
C LEU A 52 3.87 -11.94 -5.69
N TYR A 53 2.78 -12.48 -5.14
CA TYR A 53 2.42 -12.28 -3.73
C TYR A 53 3.45 -12.85 -2.75
N GLU A 54 4.15 -13.94 -3.12
CA GLU A 54 5.27 -14.46 -2.32
C GLU A 54 6.44 -13.46 -2.22
N THR A 55 6.62 -12.62 -3.24
CA THR A 55 7.69 -11.62 -3.29
C THR A 55 7.28 -10.31 -2.58
N PHE A 56 5.99 -10.10 -2.33
CA PHE A 56 5.49 -8.89 -1.70
C PHE A 56 5.81 -8.87 -0.19
N PRO A 57 6.15 -7.71 0.38
CA PRO A 57 6.40 -7.57 1.82
C PRO A 57 5.07 -7.52 2.60
N LEU A 58 4.23 -8.55 2.48
CA LEU A 58 2.87 -8.61 3.05
C LEU A 58 2.86 -8.48 4.57
N ALA A 59 3.88 -9.03 5.25
CA ALA A 59 4.02 -8.87 6.70
C ALA A 59 4.28 -7.40 7.10
N ALA A 60 5.08 -6.68 6.31
CA ALA A 60 5.33 -5.26 6.52
C ALA A 60 4.08 -4.42 6.23
N GLY A 61 3.31 -4.79 5.19
CA GLY A 61 2.00 -4.20 4.90
C GLY A 61 1.02 -4.37 6.06
N PHE A 62 0.89 -5.59 6.60
CA PHE A 62 0.04 -5.88 7.76
C PHE A 62 0.45 -5.06 8.99
N ALA A 63 1.76 -5.01 9.28
CA ALA A 63 2.30 -4.24 10.41
C ALA A 63 2.01 -2.74 10.25
N ASN A 64 2.20 -2.18 9.05
CA ASN A 64 1.91 -0.78 8.78
C ASN A 64 0.41 -0.46 8.92
N GLY A 65 -0.47 -1.33 8.43
CA GLY A 65 -1.91 -1.15 8.60
C GLY A 65 -2.31 -1.18 10.08
N GLY A 66 -1.70 -2.04 10.90
CA GLY A 66 -1.88 -2.03 12.35
C GLY A 66 -1.41 -0.73 13.01
N LEU A 67 -0.27 -0.20 12.56
CA LEU A 67 0.26 1.08 13.02
C LEU A 67 -0.66 2.25 12.67
N VAL A 68 -1.22 2.27 11.46
CA VAL A 68 -2.22 3.24 11.01
C VAL A 68 -3.46 3.22 11.91
N LEU A 69 -3.98 2.02 12.23
CA LEU A 69 -5.13 1.91 13.14
C LEU A 69 -4.79 2.40 14.55
N ALA A 70 -3.64 2.02 15.11
CA ALA A 70 -3.20 2.53 16.40
C ALA A 70 -3.05 4.06 16.40
N ALA A 71 -2.46 4.62 15.34
CA ALA A 71 -2.33 6.06 15.16
C ALA A 71 -3.69 6.76 15.08
N SER A 72 -4.64 6.17 14.37
CA SER A 72 -5.99 6.73 14.25
C SER A 72 -6.69 6.82 15.61
N VAL A 73 -6.51 5.83 16.49
CA VAL A 73 -7.02 5.85 17.86
C VAL A 73 -6.35 6.96 18.68
N VAL A 74 -5.02 7.09 18.63
CA VAL A 74 -4.29 8.16 19.35
C VAL A 74 -4.73 9.55 18.91
N VAL A 75 -4.89 9.76 17.59
CA VAL A 75 -5.40 11.02 17.04
C VAL A 75 -6.84 11.25 17.48
N LEU A 76 -7.71 10.23 17.42
CA LEU A 76 -9.11 10.33 17.86
C LEU A 76 -9.21 10.72 19.35
N LEU A 77 -8.39 10.12 20.22
CA LEU A 77 -8.29 10.52 21.63
C LEU A 77 -7.87 11.99 21.76
N GLY A 78 -6.89 12.43 20.97
CA GLY A 78 -6.48 13.85 20.92
C GLY A 78 -7.60 14.78 20.46
N VAL A 79 -8.43 14.35 19.52
CA VAL A 79 -9.58 15.12 19.02
C VAL A 79 -10.69 15.21 20.08
N VAL A 80 -11.10 14.08 20.67
CA VAL A 80 -12.19 14.02 21.66
C VAL A 80 -11.80 14.69 22.97
N PHE A 81 -10.59 14.45 23.48
CA PHE A 81 -10.13 15.04 24.75
C PHE A 81 -9.48 16.41 24.49
N ALA A 82 -10.31 17.40 24.20
CA ALA A 82 -9.92 18.76 23.78
C ALA A 82 -8.86 19.44 24.68
N GLY A 83 -8.83 19.14 25.99
CA GLY A 83 -7.87 19.70 26.95
C GLY A 83 -6.48 19.05 26.96
N ARG A 84 -6.21 18.02 26.16
CA ARG A 84 -4.93 17.29 26.21
C ARG A 84 -4.18 17.34 24.87
N ARG A 85 -3.64 18.52 24.55
CA ARG A 85 -2.82 18.80 23.34
C ARG A 85 -1.72 17.77 23.05
N ARG A 86 -1.15 17.15 24.09
CA ARG A 86 -0.08 16.14 23.99
C ARG A 86 -0.50 14.93 23.15
N TRP A 87 -1.75 14.46 23.27
CA TRP A 87 -2.25 13.32 22.47
C TRP A 87 -2.28 13.64 20.98
N LEU A 88 -2.71 14.85 20.64
CA LEU A 88 -2.79 15.29 19.26
C LEU A 88 -1.38 15.49 18.64
N GLN A 89 -0.40 15.93 19.44
CA GLN A 89 1.02 15.98 19.03
C GLN A 89 1.61 14.58 18.83
N MET A 90 1.43 13.68 19.79
CA MET A 90 1.90 12.28 19.68
C MET A 90 1.27 11.59 18.47
N GLY A 91 -0.04 11.77 18.27
CA GLY A 91 -0.75 11.26 17.10
C GLY A 91 -0.17 11.81 15.80
N GLY A 92 0.12 13.11 15.72
CA GLY A 92 0.77 13.71 14.56
C GLY A 92 2.13 13.09 14.23
N TYR A 93 3.00 12.89 15.23
CA TYR A 93 4.28 12.20 15.01
C TYR A 93 4.11 10.75 14.57
N LEU A 94 3.13 10.04 15.14
CA LEU A 94 2.86 8.66 14.77
C LEU A 94 2.34 8.55 13.33
N VAL A 95 1.49 9.48 12.88
CA VAL A 95 1.04 9.56 11.48
C VAL A 95 2.22 9.84 10.54
N ILE A 96 3.19 10.68 10.93
CA ILE A 96 4.42 10.89 10.13
C ILE A 96 5.18 9.57 9.97
N VAL A 97 5.33 8.79 11.05
CA VAL A 97 5.99 7.48 10.99
C VAL A 97 5.24 6.53 10.06
N CYS A 98 3.90 6.47 10.15
CA CYS A 98 3.08 5.70 9.21
C CYS A 98 3.31 6.13 7.76
N GLY A 99 3.30 7.44 7.48
CA GLY A 99 3.50 7.97 6.13
C GLY A 99 4.87 7.64 5.55
N VAL A 100 5.94 7.73 6.35
CA VAL A 100 7.28 7.32 5.92
C VAL A 100 7.33 5.81 5.65
N TYR A 101 6.72 5.00 6.51
CA TYR A 101 6.66 3.54 6.31
C TYR A 101 5.91 3.18 5.03
N SER A 102 4.71 3.75 4.82
CA SER A 102 3.91 3.60 3.61
C SER A 102 4.69 4.02 2.36
N LEU A 103 5.44 5.12 2.44
CA LEU A 103 6.29 5.61 1.35
C LEU A 103 7.41 4.61 1.03
N CYS A 104 8.09 4.06 2.04
CA CYS A 104 9.12 3.03 1.83
C CYS A 104 8.55 1.79 1.14
N LEU A 105 7.37 1.31 1.56
CA LEU A 105 6.69 0.19 0.91
C LEU A 105 6.32 0.50 -0.56
N GLY A 106 5.76 1.70 -0.79
CA GLY A 106 5.39 2.16 -2.14
C GLY A 106 6.60 2.22 -3.07
N VAL A 107 7.70 2.82 -2.61
CA VAL A 107 8.96 2.90 -3.36
C VAL A 107 9.54 1.50 -3.61
N TYR A 108 9.51 0.60 -2.63
CA TYR A 108 9.98 -0.77 -2.80
C TYR A 108 9.23 -1.50 -3.93
N LEU A 109 7.89 -1.45 -3.91
CA LEU A 109 7.07 -2.07 -4.96
C LEU A 109 7.27 -1.37 -6.31
N TRP A 110 7.39 -0.05 -6.33
CA TRP A 110 7.67 0.69 -7.56
C TRP A 110 9.01 0.29 -8.18
N VAL A 111 10.08 0.19 -7.39
CA VAL A 111 11.40 -0.28 -7.88
C VAL A 111 11.34 -1.71 -8.40
N MET A 112 10.51 -2.57 -7.79
CA MET A 112 10.28 -3.93 -8.27
C MET A 112 9.75 -3.95 -9.71
N THR A 113 8.88 -3.01 -10.09
CA THR A 113 8.34 -2.93 -11.46
C THR A 113 9.41 -2.64 -12.51
N LEU A 114 10.41 -1.81 -12.18
CA LEU A 114 11.50 -1.44 -13.10
C LEU A 114 12.40 -2.62 -13.47
N LYS A 115 12.50 -3.62 -12.60
CA LYS A 115 13.37 -4.79 -12.77
C LYS A 115 12.60 -6.11 -12.83
N LEU A 116 11.29 -6.05 -13.06
CA LEU A 116 10.41 -7.21 -12.93
C LEU A 116 10.84 -8.38 -13.83
N LYS A 117 11.07 -8.14 -15.12
CA LYS A 117 11.56 -9.14 -16.08
C LYS A 117 12.87 -9.81 -15.64
N ARG A 118 13.74 -9.11 -14.90
CA ARG A 118 15.00 -9.70 -14.44
C ARG A 118 14.81 -10.46 -13.12
N ASN A 119 14.11 -9.85 -12.17
CA ASN A 119 13.94 -10.41 -10.83
C ASN A 119 13.04 -11.65 -10.84
N PHE A 120 12.02 -11.68 -11.71
CA PHE A 120 11.08 -12.80 -11.79
C PHE A 120 11.66 -14.04 -12.49
N PHE A 121 12.80 -13.92 -13.18
CA PHE A 121 13.45 -15.07 -13.82
C PHE A 121 13.76 -16.19 -12.82
N GLY A 122 14.28 -15.86 -11.64
CA GLY A 122 14.56 -16.85 -10.59
C GLY A 122 13.29 -17.53 -10.09
N THR A 123 12.21 -16.78 -9.91
CA THR A 123 10.89 -17.32 -9.53
C THR A 123 10.35 -18.26 -10.59
N TYR A 124 10.46 -17.89 -11.88
CA TYR A 124 10.02 -18.73 -12.99
C TYR A 124 10.76 -20.07 -13.04
N LEU A 125 12.07 -20.09 -12.75
CA LEU A 125 12.86 -21.32 -12.66
C LEU A 125 12.42 -22.23 -11.51
N GLY A 126 11.90 -21.65 -10.43
CA GLY A 126 11.39 -22.40 -9.27
C GLY A 126 9.99 -22.98 -9.48
N LEU A 127 9.26 -22.58 -10.53
CA LEU A 127 7.94 -23.11 -10.85
C LEU A 127 8.02 -24.59 -11.26
N LYS A 128 6.98 -25.34 -10.95
CA LYS A 128 6.86 -26.74 -11.39
C LYS A 128 6.66 -26.80 -12.91
N PRO A 129 7.06 -27.87 -13.59
CA PRO A 129 6.85 -28.00 -15.05
C PRO A 129 5.39 -27.83 -15.48
N SER A 130 4.43 -28.30 -14.67
CA SER A 130 2.99 -28.11 -14.93
C SER A 130 2.56 -26.63 -14.83
N GLU A 131 3.15 -25.86 -13.92
CA GLU A 131 2.87 -24.42 -13.76
C GLU A 131 3.54 -23.62 -14.89
N GLN A 132 4.74 -24.01 -15.31
CA GLN A 132 5.41 -23.42 -16.47
C GLN A 132 4.61 -23.64 -17.76
N ALA A 133 4.03 -24.83 -17.96
CA ALA A 133 3.15 -25.12 -19.09
C ALA A 133 1.89 -24.23 -19.09
N LEU A 134 1.23 -24.06 -17.93
CA LEU A 134 0.09 -23.15 -17.81
C LEU A 134 0.45 -21.70 -18.18
N VAL A 135 1.64 -21.24 -17.78
CA VAL A 135 2.16 -19.91 -18.15
C VAL A 135 2.42 -19.83 -19.66
N GLN A 136 3.05 -20.85 -20.26
CA GLN A 136 3.34 -20.89 -21.69
C GLN A 136 2.06 -20.88 -22.52
N GLU A 137 1.05 -21.64 -22.12
CA GLU A 137 -0.26 -21.67 -22.75
C GLU A 137 -1.02 -20.34 -22.58
N SER A 138 -1.05 -19.76 -21.37
CA SER A 138 -1.83 -18.53 -21.13
C SER A 138 -1.21 -17.29 -21.79
N PHE A 139 0.11 -17.20 -21.78
CA PHE A 139 0.84 -16.07 -22.36
C PHE A 139 1.30 -16.32 -23.81
N GLN A 140 0.98 -17.48 -24.38
CA GLN A 140 1.30 -17.86 -25.76
C GLN A 140 2.79 -17.65 -26.09
N CYS A 141 3.65 -18.19 -25.23
CA CYS A 141 5.10 -17.98 -25.24
C CYS A 141 5.85 -19.28 -24.91
N CYS A 142 7.15 -19.36 -25.26
CA CYS A 142 7.98 -20.54 -24.97
C CYS A 142 9.28 -20.14 -24.24
N GLY A 143 9.56 -20.79 -23.10
CA GLY A 143 10.68 -20.42 -22.23
C GLY A 143 10.52 -19.03 -21.61
N TYR A 144 11.57 -18.46 -21.01
CA TYR A 144 11.47 -17.16 -20.32
C TYR A 144 12.06 -16.01 -21.14
N TYR A 145 13.36 -16.03 -21.42
CA TYR A 145 13.97 -15.03 -22.28
C TYR A 145 13.75 -15.37 -23.74
N ASN A 146 13.97 -16.64 -24.08
CA ASN A 146 13.75 -17.29 -25.36
C ASN A 146 13.38 -18.76 -25.09
N ALA A 147 13.06 -19.53 -26.13
CA ALA A 147 12.72 -20.95 -26.02
C ALA A 147 13.80 -21.80 -25.32
N THR A 148 15.07 -21.42 -25.35
CA THR A 148 16.18 -22.19 -24.76
C THR A 148 16.63 -21.70 -23.38
N THR A 149 16.13 -20.56 -22.89
CA THR A 149 16.61 -19.93 -21.65
C THR A 149 15.45 -19.48 -20.72
N PRO A 150 15.08 -20.29 -19.71
CA PRO A 150 15.38 -21.73 -19.63
C PRO A 150 14.70 -22.49 -20.77
N ALA A 151 15.09 -23.74 -20.96
CA ALA A 151 14.42 -24.63 -21.90
C ALA A 151 12.91 -24.66 -21.60
N PHE A 152 12.10 -24.48 -22.64
CA PHE A 152 10.64 -24.56 -22.53
C PHE A 152 10.22 -25.97 -22.07
N VAL A 153 9.02 -26.07 -21.51
CA VAL A 153 8.41 -27.35 -21.15
C VAL A 153 7.54 -27.76 -22.32
N THR A 154 7.61 -29.03 -22.73
CA THR A 154 6.79 -29.48 -23.86
C THR A 154 5.32 -29.52 -23.43
N ASP A 155 4.50 -28.72 -24.10
CA ASP A 155 3.06 -28.62 -23.89
C ASP A 155 2.30 -28.55 -25.23
N ALA A 156 1.00 -28.27 -25.19
CA ALA A 156 0.16 -28.19 -26.39
C ALA A 156 0.56 -27.03 -27.32
N PHE A 157 1.14 -25.96 -26.79
CA PHE A 157 1.55 -24.77 -27.53
C PHE A 157 3.01 -24.89 -28.01
N CYS A 158 3.93 -25.18 -27.10
CA CYS A 158 5.34 -25.45 -27.35
C CYS A 158 5.57 -26.96 -27.56
N SER A 159 5.01 -27.52 -28.63
CA SER A 159 5.00 -28.98 -28.88
C SER A 159 6.34 -29.56 -29.33
N SER A 160 7.20 -28.75 -29.95
CA SER A 160 8.52 -29.18 -30.42
C SER A 160 9.53 -28.04 -30.37
N PRO A 161 10.84 -28.34 -30.31
CA PRO A 161 11.88 -27.30 -30.35
C PRO A 161 11.82 -26.45 -31.62
N ALA A 162 11.43 -27.03 -32.75
CA ALA A 162 11.27 -26.31 -34.02
C ALA A 162 10.11 -25.30 -33.97
N ALA A 163 8.97 -25.70 -33.39
CA ALA A 163 7.85 -24.79 -33.19
C ALA A 163 8.19 -23.69 -32.17
N ALA A 164 8.77 -24.07 -31.04
CA ALA A 164 9.13 -23.14 -29.96
C ALA A 164 10.18 -22.10 -30.38
N ALA A 165 11.12 -22.45 -31.29
CA ALA A 165 12.15 -21.54 -31.76
C ALA A 165 11.62 -20.30 -32.51
N LEU A 166 10.41 -20.38 -33.06
CA LEU A 166 9.74 -19.26 -33.74
C LEU A 166 8.91 -18.38 -32.78
N ILE A 167 8.82 -18.77 -31.51
CA ILE A 167 8.00 -18.13 -30.49
C ILE A 167 8.89 -17.33 -29.54
N HIS A 168 8.38 -16.19 -29.08
CA HIS A 168 9.05 -15.31 -28.14
C HIS A 168 8.99 -15.85 -26.70
N GLY A 169 9.94 -15.44 -25.85
CA GLY A 169 9.96 -15.83 -24.44
C GLY A 169 8.88 -15.15 -23.58
N CYS A 170 8.43 -15.85 -22.54
CA CYS A 170 7.35 -15.40 -21.66
C CYS A 170 7.69 -14.15 -20.83
N GLY A 171 8.98 -13.83 -20.65
CA GLY A 171 9.41 -12.77 -19.73
C GLY A 171 8.86 -11.39 -20.07
N ALA A 172 8.62 -11.08 -21.35
CA ALA A 172 7.99 -9.81 -21.74
C ALA A 172 6.50 -9.76 -21.36
N GLY A 173 5.75 -10.82 -21.67
CA GLY A 173 4.32 -10.95 -21.33
C GLY A 173 4.10 -10.95 -19.82
N ILE A 174 4.88 -11.74 -19.08
CA ILE A 174 4.88 -11.79 -17.62
C ILE A 174 5.20 -10.41 -17.03
N SER A 175 6.23 -9.73 -17.54
CA SER A 175 6.59 -8.40 -17.04
C SER A 175 5.51 -7.37 -17.32
N SER A 176 4.82 -7.42 -18.46
CA SER A 176 3.72 -6.51 -18.76
C SER A 176 2.56 -6.71 -17.78
N TYR A 177 2.12 -7.97 -17.61
CA TYR A 177 1.06 -8.34 -16.67
C TYR A 177 1.40 -7.96 -15.23
N GLY A 178 2.60 -8.34 -14.76
CA GLY A 178 3.02 -8.05 -13.40
C GLY A 178 3.24 -6.55 -13.15
N ASN A 179 3.69 -5.77 -14.15
CA ASN A 179 3.81 -4.32 -14.01
C ASN A 179 2.45 -3.63 -13.85
N LEU A 180 1.42 -4.07 -14.56
CA LEU A 180 0.05 -3.59 -14.36
C LEU A 180 -0.46 -3.94 -12.96
N HIS A 181 -0.21 -5.18 -12.52
CA HIS A 181 -0.66 -5.68 -11.21
C HIS A 181 0.04 -4.95 -10.04
N ILE A 182 1.37 -4.90 -10.03
CA ILE A 182 2.15 -4.16 -9.03
C ILE A 182 1.86 -2.65 -9.11
N GLY A 183 1.61 -2.15 -10.33
CA GLY A 183 1.13 -0.81 -10.68
C GLY A 183 0.04 -0.29 -9.76
N ASN A 184 -1.03 -1.06 -9.66
CA ASN A 184 -2.20 -0.70 -8.86
C ASN A 184 -1.87 -0.62 -7.36
N PHE A 185 -1.01 -1.52 -6.85
CA PHE A 185 -0.66 -1.54 -5.44
C PHE A 185 0.26 -0.41 -5.01
N PHE A 186 1.35 -0.14 -5.75
CA PHE A 186 2.22 0.98 -5.37
C PHE A 186 1.48 2.32 -5.51
N THR A 187 0.56 2.45 -6.47
CA THR A 187 -0.28 3.65 -6.62
C THR A 187 -1.20 3.83 -5.43
N ALA A 188 -1.84 2.75 -4.96
CA ALA A 188 -2.67 2.79 -3.75
C ALA A 188 -1.85 3.17 -2.50
N LEU A 189 -0.62 2.66 -2.36
CA LEU A 189 0.28 3.03 -1.25
C LEU A 189 0.70 4.50 -1.32
N PHE A 190 1.01 5.05 -2.50
CA PHE A 190 1.27 6.49 -2.63
C PHE A 190 0.02 7.33 -2.36
N GLY A 191 -1.17 6.85 -2.72
CA GLY A 191 -2.44 7.46 -2.35
C GLY A 191 -2.62 7.53 -0.82
N MET A 192 -2.27 6.46 -0.10
CA MET A 192 -2.26 6.43 1.36
C MET A 192 -1.33 7.50 1.94
N VAL A 193 -0.10 7.64 1.42
CA VAL A 193 0.83 8.71 1.83
C VAL A 193 0.22 10.10 1.63
N GLY A 194 -0.57 10.29 0.56
CA GLY A 194 -1.33 11.52 0.35
C GLY A 194 -2.34 11.79 1.47
N VAL A 195 -3.08 10.76 1.90
CA VAL A 195 -4.01 10.86 3.04
C VAL A 195 -3.27 11.20 4.33
N ASP A 196 -2.11 10.57 4.56
CA ASP A 196 -1.28 10.81 5.74
C ASP A 196 -0.82 12.27 5.80
N ALA A 197 -0.35 12.82 4.66
CA ALA A 197 0.05 14.22 4.56
C ALA A 197 -1.11 15.20 4.86
N VAL A 198 -2.30 14.92 4.32
CA VAL A 198 -3.50 15.73 4.56
C VAL A 198 -3.94 15.65 6.03
N LEU A 199 -3.82 14.48 6.67
CA LEU A 199 -4.09 14.33 8.10
C LEU A 199 -3.09 15.10 8.96
N ILE A 200 -1.79 15.06 8.64
CA ILE A 200 -0.74 15.83 9.33
C ILE A 200 -1.06 17.33 9.28
N LEU A 201 -1.43 17.86 8.11
CA LEU A 201 -1.82 19.26 7.96
C LEU A 201 -3.06 19.59 8.79
N SER A 202 -4.05 18.70 8.81
CA SER A 202 -5.28 18.88 9.59
C SER A 202 -5.01 18.90 11.10
N ILE A 203 -4.14 18.00 11.57
CA ILE A 203 -3.66 17.96 12.96
C ILE A 203 -2.93 19.27 13.30
N ALA A 204 -2.05 19.76 12.42
CA ALA A 204 -1.34 21.02 12.63
C ALA A 204 -2.29 22.22 12.73
N CYS A 205 -3.30 22.29 11.86
CA CYS A 205 -4.36 23.30 11.91
C CYS A 205 -5.15 23.24 13.23
N LEU A 206 -5.55 22.04 13.66
CA LEU A 206 -6.30 21.85 14.91
C LEU A 206 -5.44 22.20 16.15
N LEU A 207 -4.16 21.84 16.15
CA LEU A 207 -3.21 22.24 17.20
C LEU A 207 -3.06 23.75 17.28
N LYS A 208 -3.00 24.44 16.14
CA LYS A 208 -2.91 25.90 16.07
C LYS A 208 -4.19 26.55 16.58
N ASP A 209 -5.36 26.11 16.13
CA ASP A 209 -6.65 26.65 16.58
C ASP A 209 -6.83 26.52 18.10
N ARG A 210 -6.49 25.35 18.68
CA ARG A 210 -6.53 25.14 20.13
C ARG A 210 -5.57 26.07 20.89
N LYS A 211 -4.35 26.25 20.38
CA LYS A 211 -3.36 27.16 21.00
C LYS A 211 -3.84 28.60 20.98
N GLU A 212 -4.44 29.05 19.88
CA GLU A 212 -5.00 30.40 19.78
C GLU A 212 -6.17 30.59 20.77
N ARG A 213 -7.06 29.60 20.91
CA ARG A 213 -8.16 29.64 21.91
C ARG A 213 -7.66 29.72 23.35
N GLU A 214 -6.65 28.92 23.70
CA GLU A 214 -6.03 28.99 25.04
C GLU A 214 -5.41 30.36 25.29
N ARG A 215 -4.75 30.95 24.29
CA ARG A 215 -4.22 32.31 24.39
C ARG A 215 -5.33 33.34 24.61
N TYR A 216 -6.42 33.28 23.85
CA TYR A 216 -7.56 34.19 24.04
C TYR A 216 -8.19 34.02 25.42
N ARG A 217 -8.35 32.79 25.92
CA ARG A 217 -8.81 32.54 27.29
C ARG A 217 -7.91 33.22 28.33
N HIS A 218 -6.59 33.10 28.18
CA HIS A 218 -5.64 33.79 29.08
C HIS A 218 -5.67 35.32 28.95
N ILE A 219 -6.02 35.85 27.78
CA ILE A 219 -6.24 37.30 27.60
C ILE A 219 -7.52 37.71 28.30
N ASP A 220 -8.61 36.96 28.15
CA ASP A 220 -9.90 37.22 28.83
C ASP A 220 -9.79 37.13 30.35
N GLU A 221 -9.02 36.16 30.86
CA GLU A 221 -8.70 36.04 32.29
C GLU A 221 -7.92 37.26 32.82
N LYS A 222 -7.05 37.87 32.01
CA LYS A 222 -6.27 39.06 32.37
C LYS A 222 -7.03 40.36 32.19
N SER A 223 -7.92 40.45 31.20
CA SER A 223 -8.76 41.63 30.95
C SER A 223 -9.93 41.73 31.90
N GLY A 224 -10.17 40.67 32.70
CA GLY A 224 -10.85 40.65 33.99
C GLY A 224 -11.99 41.63 34.13
N PHE A 225 -13.24 41.15 34.02
CA PHE A 225 -14.34 41.70 34.82
C PHE A 225 -14.40 43.26 34.84
N ARG A 226 -14.23 43.92 33.70
CA ARG A 226 -14.51 45.37 33.56
C ARG A 226 -15.97 45.57 33.21
N THR A 227 -16.85 45.18 34.12
CA THR A 227 -18.23 45.68 34.23
C THR A 227 -18.74 45.39 35.64
N PHE A 228 -18.47 46.32 36.55
CA PHE A 228 -19.54 46.87 37.39
C PHE A 228 -20.20 47.99 36.60
#